data_AF-A0A1E7EMZ5-F1
#
_entry.id   AF-A0A1E7EMZ5-F1
#
_cell.length_a   1.000
_cell.length_b   1.000
_cell.length_c   1.000
_cell.angle_alpha   90.00
_cell.angle_beta   90.00
_cell.angle_gamma   90.00
#
_symmetry.space_group_name_H-M   'P 1'
#
loop_
_entity.id
_entity.type
_entity.pdbx_description
1 polymer ?
#
loop_
_entity_poly.entity_id
_entity_poly.type
_entity_poly.pdbx_seq_one_letter_code
_entity_poly.pdbx_strand_id
1 'polypeptide(L)'
;MKKSKNNDRNDSFSFCREPILVPREADILLGRGLGVQNRKGNVNYRYVVESFRSRYEKITQKGAKTQLIREVVECIHSKGGRFVKQDSYGRWIPVDPQIARDKVSHSFRNQKRLSLLPDGSDDDIYVKNKNKKKRSRNGMKSMSV
;
A
#
# COMPACT_ATOMS: atom_id res chain seq x y z
N MET A 1 48.73 22.82 24.51
CA MET A 1 48.19 23.55 23.34
C MET A 1 46.79 23.06 23.04
N LYS A 2 45.80 23.97 23.05
CA LYS A 2 44.40 23.71 22.72
C LYS A 2 44.28 23.69 21.18
N LYS A 3 43.84 22.59 20.57
CA LYS A 3 43.43 22.60 19.15
C LYS A 3 41.91 22.75 19.07
N SER A 4 41.54 23.79 18.35
CA SER A 4 40.22 24.36 18.19
C SER A 4 39.22 23.40 17.53
N LYS A 5 37.95 23.62 17.88
CA LYS A 5 36.73 23.06 17.30
C LYS A 5 36.62 23.47 15.83
N ASN A 6 36.34 22.53 14.93
CA ASN A 6 35.72 22.83 13.65
C ASN A 6 34.34 22.17 13.62
N ASN A 7 33.33 23.03 13.60
CA ASN A 7 31.90 22.76 13.63
C ASN A 7 31.38 22.89 12.20
N ASP A 8 31.55 21.84 11.40
CA ASP A 8 31.00 21.80 10.03
C ASP A 8 29.60 21.22 10.07
N ARG A 9 28.65 22.03 10.54
CA ARG A 9 27.22 21.80 10.33
C ARG A 9 26.87 22.15 8.87
N ASN A 10 27.22 21.26 7.95
CA ASN A 10 26.61 21.25 6.62
C ASN A 10 25.19 20.67 6.77
N ASP A 11 24.27 21.50 7.24
CA ASP A 11 22.84 21.27 7.12
C ASP A 11 22.43 21.57 5.67
N SER A 12 22.83 20.67 4.78
CA SER A 12 22.38 20.64 3.40
C SER A 12 20.92 20.21 3.38
N PHE A 13 20.01 21.14 3.70
CA PHE A 13 18.60 21.04 3.37
C PHE A 13 18.47 21.01 1.86
N SER A 14 18.65 19.81 1.30
CA SER A 14 18.30 19.49 -0.06
C SER A 14 16.79 19.59 -0.13
N PHE A 15 16.28 20.76 -0.52
CA PHE A 15 14.88 20.91 -0.95
C PHE A 15 14.76 20.17 -2.29
N CYS A 16 14.69 18.85 -2.23
CA CYS A 16 14.22 18.02 -3.33
C CYS A 16 12.77 18.41 -3.54
N ARG A 17 12.54 19.39 -4.41
CA ARG A 17 11.22 19.90 -4.74
C ARG A 17 10.50 18.81 -5.52
N GLU A 18 9.83 17.93 -4.78
CA GLU A 18 8.98 16.87 -5.34
C GLU A 18 8.04 17.48 -6.38
N PRO A 19 7.98 16.93 -7.61
CA PRO A 19 7.11 17.48 -8.64
C PRO A 19 5.66 17.32 -8.21
N ILE A 20 4.93 18.43 -8.20
CA ILE A 20 3.48 18.42 -7.99
C ILE A 20 2.85 17.82 -9.24
N LEU A 21 2.02 16.80 -9.06
CA LEU A 21 1.39 16.04 -10.14
C LEU A 21 -0.10 16.34 -10.22
N VAL A 22 -0.64 16.24 -11.43
CA VAL A 22 -2.07 16.03 -11.68
C VAL A 22 -2.26 14.52 -11.85
N PRO A 23 -3.02 13.84 -10.97
CA PRO A 23 -3.19 12.40 -11.09
C PRO A 23 -3.91 11.99 -12.37
N ARG A 24 -3.30 11.06 -13.09
CA ARG A 24 -3.86 10.46 -14.31
C ARG A 24 -4.75 9.26 -13.97
N GLU A 25 -5.52 8.79 -14.95
CA GLU A 25 -6.39 7.63 -14.77
C GLU A 25 -5.65 6.35 -14.34
N ALA A 26 -4.43 6.16 -14.84
CA ALA A 26 -3.58 5.02 -14.52
C ALA A 26 -2.81 5.17 -13.20
N ASP A 27 -2.80 6.37 -12.60
CA ASP A 27 -2.08 6.60 -11.35
C ASP A 27 -2.81 5.92 -10.18
N ILE A 28 -2.01 5.36 -9.29
CA ILE A 28 -2.44 4.64 -8.10
C ILE A 28 -2.34 5.60 -6.92
N LEU A 29 -3.50 6.03 -6.46
CA LEU A 29 -3.63 6.98 -5.38
C LEU A 29 -3.54 6.25 -4.03
N LEU A 30 -2.54 6.60 -3.24
CA LEU A 30 -2.43 6.17 -1.85
C LEU A 30 -3.34 7.05 -0.99
N GLY A 31 -4.25 6.42 -0.26
CA GLY A 31 -5.18 7.11 0.63
C GLY A 31 -6.16 6.15 1.29
N ARG A 32 -7.07 6.71 2.08
CA ARG A 32 -8.19 5.99 2.71
C ARG A 32 -9.51 6.46 2.10
N GLY A 33 -10.54 5.62 2.16
CA GLY A 33 -11.89 5.95 1.67
C GLY A 33 -12.24 5.35 0.31
N LEU A 34 -13.54 5.30 0.00
CA LEU A 34 -14.09 4.59 -1.17
C LEU A 34 -13.78 5.32 -2.49
N GLY A 35 -13.85 6.66 -2.51
CA GLY A 35 -13.61 7.45 -3.72
C GLY A 35 -12.21 7.23 -4.31
N VAL A 36 -11.19 7.09 -3.46
CA VAL A 36 -9.82 6.76 -3.88
C VAL A 36 -9.72 5.30 -4.35
N GLN A 37 -10.39 4.37 -3.67
CA GLN A 37 -10.35 2.93 -3.99
C GLN A 37 -11.03 2.57 -5.32
N ASN A 38 -12.03 3.35 -5.74
CA ASN A 38 -12.81 3.10 -6.96
C ASN A 38 -12.20 3.76 -8.21
N ARG A 39 -11.12 4.52 -8.08
CA ARG A 39 -10.43 5.07 -9.26
C ARG A 39 -9.88 3.95 -10.14
N LYS A 40 -9.93 4.16 -11.45
CA LYS A 40 -9.48 3.21 -12.48
C LYS A 40 -8.07 2.66 -12.22
N GLY A 41 -7.10 3.51 -11.88
CA GLY A 41 -5.74 3.07 -11.52
C GLY A 41 -5.70 2.17 -10.30
N ASN A 42 -6.47 2.48 -9.25
CA ASN A 42 -6.57 1.65 -8.05
C ASN A 42 -7.31 0.34 -8.32
N VAL A 43 -8.31 0.33 -9.19
CA VAL A 43 -9.00 -0.89 -9.64
C VAL A 43 -8.03 -1.78 -10.43
N ASN A 44 -7.33 -1.24 -11.42
CA ASN A 44 -6.34 -1.95 -12.22
C ASN A 44 -5.19 -2.51 -11.35
N TYR A 45 -4.71 -1.72 -10.39
CA TYR A 45 -3.73 -2.16 -9.40
C TYR A 45 -4.16 -3.43 -8.67
N ARG A 46 -5.44 -3.54 -8.28
CA ARG A 46 -5.95 -4.76 -7.63
C ARG A 46 -5.89 -5.97 -8.55
N TYR A 47 -6.29 -5.83 -9.81
CA TYR A 47 -6.21 -6.90 -10.81
C TYR A 47 -4.76 -7.37 -11.00
N VAL A 48 -3.81 -6.43 -11.08
CA VAL A 48 -2.39 -6.78 -11.18
C VAL A 48 -1.93 -7.51 -9.91
N VAL A 49 -2.20 -7.01 -8.71
CA VAL A 49 -1.79 -7.72 -7.49
C VAL A 49 -2.40 -9.13 -7.42
N GLU A 50 -3.67 -9.28 -7.80
CA GLU A 50 -4.36 -10.56 -7.82
C GLU A 50 -3.73 -11.55 -8.82
N SER A 51 -3.28 -11.09 -9.99
CA SER A 51 -2.61 -11.97 -10.96
C SER A 51 -1.29 -12.55 -10.44
N PHE A 52 -0.62 -11.87 -9.49
CA PHE A 52 0.61 -12.35 -8.84
C PHE A 52 0.35 -13.12 -7.53
N ARG A 53 -0.90 -13.17 -7.06
CA ARG A 53 -1.31 -13.75 -5.76
C ARG A 53 -0.85 -15.20 -5.60
N SER A 54 -1.17 -16.06 -6.58
CA SER A 54 -0.82 -17.48 -6.51
C SER A 54 0.69 -17.70 -6.39
N ARG A 55 1.50 -16.90 -7.09
CA ARG A 55 2.96 -16.96 -7.00
C ARG A 55 3.46 -16.48 -5.64
N TYR A 56 2.88 -15.42 -5.09
CA TYR A 56 3.24 -14.92 -3.75
C TYR A 56 2.97 -15.96 -2.65
N GLU A 57 1.86 -16.68 -2.74
CA GLU A 57 1.45 -17.69 -1.74
C GLU A 57 2.31 -18.95 -1.78
N LYS A 58 2.80 -19.35 -2.97
CA LYS A 58 3.71 -20.49 -3.14
C LYS A 58 5.12 -20.22 -2.62
N ILE A 59 5.54 -18.95 -2.51
CA ILE A 59 6.88 -18.61 -2.05
C ILE A 59 6.97 -18.72 -0.52
N THR A 60 7.93 -19.49 -0.04
CA THR A 60 8.26 -19.61 1.40
C THR A 60 9.35 -18.63 1.83
N GLN A 61 10.32 -18.37 0.95
CA GLN A 61 11.48 -17.54 1.24
C GLN A 61 11.16 -16.04 1.24
N LYS A 62 11.61 -15.32 2.28
CA LYS A 62 11.38 -13.86 2.42
C LYS A 62 12.01 -13.04 1.27
N GLY A 63 13.24 -13.37 0.87
CA GLY A 63 13.93 -12.68 -0.23
C GLY A 63 13.18 -12.78 -1.55
N ALA A 64 12.67 -13.97 -1.87
CA ALA A 64 11.88 -14.20 -3.07
C ALA A 64 10.53 -13.44 -3.06
N LYS A 65 9.89 -13.26 -1.88
CA LYS A 65 8.71 -12.39 -1.76
C LYS A 65 9.05 -10.94 -2.05
N THR A 66 10.16 -10.43 -1.53
CA THR A 66 10.64 -9.08 -1.81
C THR A 66 10.91 -8.89 -3.31
N GLN A 67 11.49 -9.90 -3.98
CA GLN A 67 11.73 -9.84 -5.42
C GLN A 67 10.43 -9.83 -6.22
N LEU A 68 9.45 -10.67 -5.86
CA LEU A 68 8.12 -10.64 -6.49
C LEU A 68 7.44 -9.28 -6.31
N ILE A 69 7.55 -8.68 -5.13
CA ILE A 69 6.98 -7.35 -4.85
C ILE A 69 7.63 -6.28 -5.75
N ARG A 70 8.94 -6.34 -5.98
CA ARG A 70 9.63 -5.44 -6.93
C ARG A 70 9.11 -5.62 -8.34
N GLU A 71 8.99 -6.86 -8.79
CA GLU A 71 8.47 -7.22 -10.11
C GLU A 71 7.05 -6.67 -10.35
N VAL A 72 6.17 -6.73 -9.33
CA VAL A 72 4.83 -6.14 -9.41
C VAL A 72 4.88 -4.62 -9.58
N VAL A 73 5.73 -3.93 -8.84
CA VAL A 73 5.89 -2.46 -8.96
C VAL A 73 6.41 -2.11 -10.36
N GLU A 74 7.39 -2.84 -10.87
CA GLU A 74 7.93 -2.66 -12.23
C GLU A 74 6.86 -2.90 -13.30
N CYS A 75 6.04 -3.94 -13.15
CA CYS A 75 4.93 -4.24 -14.06
C CYS A 75 3.89 -3.10 -14.10
N ILE A 76 3.64 -2.45 -12.96
CA ILE A 76 2.74 -1.30 -12.88
C ILE A 76 3.36 -0.09 -13.60
N HIS A 77 4.63 0.18 -13.36
CA HIS A 77 5.35 1.29 -13.99
C HIS A 77 5.46 1.12 -15.50
N SER A 78 5.72 -0.09 -16.00
CA SER A 78 5.81 -0.36 -17.45
C SER A 78 4.47 -0.17 -18.17
N LYS A 79 3.35 -0.31 -17.45
CA LYS A 79 2.00 0.00 -17.94
C LYS A 79 1.62 1.49 -17.78
N GLY A 80 2.56 2.35 -17.39
CA GLY A 80 2.36 3.79 -17.21
C GLY A 80 1.69 4.19 -15.89
N GLY A 81 1.45 3.24 -14.99
CA GLY A 81 0.93 3.51 -13.65
C GLY A 81 2.02 4.06 -12.73
N ARG A 82 1.66 4.96 -11.82
CA ARG A 82 2.58 5.51 -10.81
C ARG A 82 1.90 5.53 -9.46
N PHE A 83 2.65 5.31 -8.40
CA PHE A 83 2.14 5.47 -7.04
C PHE A 83 2.28 6.92 -6.60
N VAL A 84 1.18 7.53 -6.17
CA VAL A 84 1.14 8.93 -5.75
C VAL A 84 0.39 9.08 -4.44
N LYS A 85 0.80 10.04 -3.61
CA LYS A 85 0.13 10.36 -2.33
C LYS A 85 -0.17 11.85 -2.27
N GLN A 86 -1.16 12.22 -1.46
CA GLN A 86 -1.34 13.62 -1.08
C GLN A 86 -0.38 14.01 0.04
N ASP A 87 0.25 15.16 -0.11
CA ASP A 87 0.99 15.82 0.97
C ASP A 87 0.04 16.55 1.94
N SER A 88 0.61 17.19 2.96
CA SER A 88 -0.15 17.97 3.96
C SER A 88 -0.90 19.16 3.38
N TYR A 89 -0.57 19.60 2.17
CA TYR A 89 -1.17 20.72 1.48
C TYR A 89 -2.19 20.25 0.42
N GLY A 90 -2.50 18.95 0.36
CA GLY A 90 -3.43 18.35 -0.59
C GLY A 90 -2.88 18.14 -2.00
N ARG A 91 -1.59 18.39 -2.22
CA ARG A 91 -0.93 18.24 -3.51
C ARG A 91 -0.54 16.78 -3.73
N TRP A 92 -0.72 16.29 -4.95
CA TRP A 92 -0.29 14.94 -5.31
C TRP A 92 1.19 14.94 -5.65
N ILE A 93 1.95 14.06 -5.02
CA ILE A 93 3.38 13.87 -5.24
C ILE A 93 3.66 12.40 -5.53
N PRO A 94 4.70 12.08 -6.31
CA PRO A 94 5.14 10.70 -6.43
C PRO A 94 5.56 10.14 -5.07
N VAL A 95 5.62 8.82 -4.96
CA VAL A 95 6.10 8.16 -3.75
C VAL A 95 7.41 7.46 -4.01
N ASP A 96 8.21 7.34 -2.95
CA ASP A 96 9.44 6.58 -3.00
C ASP A 96 9.19 5.11 -3.39
N PRO A 97 10.15 4.47 -4.07
CA PRO A 97 10.06 3.05 -4.40
C PRO A 97 9.83 2.14 -3.18
N GLN A 98 10.30 2.54 -1.99
CA GLN A 98 10.04 1.80 -0.75
C GLN A 98 8.55 1.84 -0.37
N ILE A 99 7.91 3.00 -0.45
CA ILE A 99 6.48 3.16 -0.14
C ILE A 99 5.62 2.37 -1.13
N ALA A 100 5.99 2.38 -2.43
CA ALA A 100 5.31 1.59 -3.45
C ALA A 100 5.39 0.08 -3.15
N ARG A 101 6.57 -0.42 -2.77
CA ARG A 101 6.75 -1.82 -2.37
C ARG A 101 5.96 -2.18 -1.12
N ASP A 102 5.93 -1.29 -0.13
CA ASP A 102 5.17 -1.50 1.11
C ASP A 102 3.67 -1.56 0.84
N LYS A 103 3.16 -0.74 -0.08
CA LYS A 103 1.78 -0.78 -0.55
C LYS A 103 1.43 -2.15 -1.16
N VAL A 104 2.28 -2.68 -2.04
CA VAL A 104 2.11 -4.00 -2.66
C VAL A 104 2.19 -5.13 -1.61
N SER A 105 3.19 -5.09 -0.73
CA SER A 105 3.35 -6.02 0.39
C SER A 105 2.11 -6.04 1.29
N HIS A 106 1.54 -4.87 1.56
CA HIS A 106 0.33 -4.75 2.37
C HIS A 106 -0.88 -5.35 1.65
N SER A 107 -1.02 -5.13 0.34
CA SER A 107 -2.07 -5.76 -0.46
C SER A 107 -1.97 -7.28 -0.49
N PHE A 108 -0.76 -7.85 -0.56
CA PHE A 108 -0.59 -9.30 -0.44
C PHE A 108 -0.92 -9.84 0.96
N ARG A 109 -0.71 -9.06 2.02
CA ARG A 109 -1.06 -9.51 3.39
C ARG A 109 -2.55 -9.35 3.70
N ASN A 110 -3.21 -8.39 3.07
CA ASN A 110 -4.59 -8.06 3.38
C ASN A 110 -5.56 -8.68 2.38
N GLN A 111 -6.08 -9.86 2.70
CA GLN A 111 -7.11 -10.59 1.94
C GLN A 111 -8.52 -9.99 2.05
N LYS A 112 -8.70 -8.73 2.49
CA LYS A 112 -10.03 -8.11 2.40
C LYS A 112 -10.33 -7.99 0.92
N ARG A 113 -11.11 -8.97 0.44
CA ARG A 113 -11.50 -9.20 -0.94
C ARG A 113 -11.66 -7.84 -1.58
N LEU A 114 -10.69 -7.51 -2.42
CA LEU A 114 -10.58 -6.27 -3.15
C LEU A 114 -11.69 -6.32 -4.19
N SER A 115 -12.95 -6.25 -3.74
CA SER A 115 -14.13 -6.70 -4.46
C SER A 115 -14.07 -6.21 -5.88
N LEU A 116 -13.75 -7.13 -6.78
CA LEU A 116 -13.99 -6.99 -8.19
C LEU A 116 -15.51 -6.95 -8.27
N LEU A 117 -16.07 -5.75 -8.14
CA LEU A 117 -17.49 -5.55 -8.40
C LEU A 117 -17.59 -5.40 -9.91
N PRO A 118 -18.13 -6.39 -10.65
CA PRO A 118 -18.87 -6.05 -11.83
C PRO A 118 -20.04 -5.16 -11.40
N ASP A 119 -20.28 -4.15 -12.21
CA ASP A 119 -21.49 -3.34 -12.30
C ASP A 119 -22.69 -3.80 -11.43
N GLY A 120 -23.15 -2.92 -10.54
CA GLY A 120 -24.58 -2.74 -10.35
C GLY A 120 -25.36 -3.57 -9.31
N SER A 121 -24.78 -4.50 -8.56
CA SER A 121 -25.56 -5.21 -7.51
C SER A 121 -24.76 -5.64 -6.29
N ASP A 122 -25.36 -5.41 -5.11
CA ASP A 122 -25.04 -5.93 -3.77
C ASP A 122 -24.16 -5.08 -2.83
N ASP A 123 -24.79 -4.05 -2.25
CA ASP A 123 -24.41 -3.37 -0.99
C ASP A 123 -24.30 -4.32 0.24
N ASP A 124 -24.79 -5.56 0.14
CA ASP A 124 -25.02 -6.44 1.29
C ASP A 124 -23.76 -7.11 1.87
N ILE A 125 -22.66 -7.18 1.09
CA ILE A 125 -21.43 -7.87 1.53
C ILE A 125 -20.60 -6.99 2.49
N TYR A 126 -20.66 -5.66 2.35
CA TYR A 126 -19.86 -4.77 3.20
C TYR A 126 -20.38 -4.71 4.65
N VAL A 127 -21.71 -4.80 4.85
CA VAL A 127 -22.34 -4.73 6.17
C VAL A 127 -22.01 -5.95 7.05
N LYS A 128 -21.91 -7.15 6.46
CA LYS A 128 -21.66 -8.40 7.20
C LYS A 128 -20.29 -8.45 7.89
N ASN A 129 -19.30 -7.70 7.41
CA ASN A 129 -17.94 -7.69 8.00
C ASN A 129 -17.77 -6.75 9.20
N LYS A 130 -18.72 -5.84 9.50
CA LYS A 130 -18.70 -5.05 10.75
C LYS A 130 -19.09 -5.89 11.97
N ASN A 131 -19.93 -6.91 11.79
CA ASN A 131 -20.53 -7.65 12.91
C ASN A 131 -19.68 -8.81 13.47
N LYS A 132 -18.57 -9.20 12.82
CA LYS A 132 -17.65 -10.24 13.34
C LYS A 132 -16.67 -9.76 14.43
N LYS A 133 -16.60 -8.46 14.74
CA LYS A 133 -15.66 -7.90 15.73
C LYS A 133 -16.18 -7.85 17.18
N LYS A 134 -17.33 -8.45 17.48
CA LYS A 134 -17.89 -8.54 18.84
C LYS A 134 -18.15 -9.99 19.27
N ARG A 135 -17.12 -10.84 19.42
CA ARG A 135 -17.24 -12.09 20.20
C ARG A 135 -15.94 -12.42 20.98
N SER A 136 -16.06 -12.29 22.30
CA SER A 136 -15.33 -12.91 23.43
C SER A 136 -13.82 -12.66 23.64
N ARG A 137 -13.48 -11.75 24.56
CA ARG A 137 -12.54 -12.08 25.65
C ARG A 137 -13.41 -12.71 26.73
N ASN A 138 -13.38 -14.04 26.86
CA ASN A 138 -13.82 -14.80 28.04
C ASN A 138 -13.55 -16.31 27.80
N GLY A 139 -12.67 -16.88 28.62
CA GLY A 139 -12.79 -18.26 29.11
C GLY A 139 -12.00 -19.38 28.42
N MET A 140 -10.82 -19.72 28.98
CA MET A 140 -10.35 -21.10 29.19
C MET A 140 -9.83 -21.14 30.64
N LYS A 141 -10.68 -21.45 31.63
CA LYS A 141 -10.95 -22.77 32.27
C LYS A 141 -9.74 -23.41 32.97
N SER A 142 -9.78 -23.33 34.31
CA SER A 142 -9.59 -24.39 35.34
C SER A 142 -8.74 -25.64 35.05
N MET A 143 -7.84 -25.98 35.98
CA MET A 143 -7.57 -27.32 36.58
C MET A 143 -6.57 -27.13 37.75
N SER A 144 -6.95 -27.31 39.02
CA SER A 144 -6.97 -28.55 39.81
C SER A 144 -5.63 -28.90 40.47
N VAL A 145 -5.57 -28.85 41.80
CA VAL A 145 -5.48 -29.99 42.75
C VAL A 145 -5.98 -29.53 44.12
#